data_AF-A0A537E2W5-F1
#
_entry.id   AF-A0A537E2W5-F1
#
_cell.length_a   1.000
_cell.length_b   1.000
_cell.length_c   1.000
_cell.angle_alpha   90.00
_cell.angle_beta   90.00
_cell.angle_gamma   90.00
#
_symmetry.space_group_name_H-M   'P 1'
#
loop_
_entity.id
_entity.type
_entity.pdbx_description
1 polymer ?
#
loop_
_entity_poly.entity_id
_entity_poly.type
_entity_poly.pdbx_seq_one_letter_code
_entity_poly.pdbx_strand_id
1 'polypeptide(L)'
;VVGNSRLMLQIEVDPDAERERLKKEAARLEGEITRARVNLGNASFVERAPAKVVAQERERLAGFEATLAKVNAQLDRLAART
;
A
#
# COMPACT_ATOMS: atom_id res chain seq x y z
N VAL A 1 32.43 16.36 -28.06
CA VAL A 1 31.17 15.86 -28.64
C VAL A 1 31.37 14.40 -29.01
N VAL A 2 30.80 13.49 -28.22
CA VAL A 2 30.54 12.10 -28.60
C VAL A 2 29.03 11.95 -28.51
N GLY A 3 28.43 11.37 -29.54
CA GLY A 3 27.05 11.59 -29.99
C GLY A 3 25.92 11.25 -29.00
N ASN A 4 24.70 11.49 -29.48
CA ASN A 4 23.38 11.42 -28.83
C ASN A 4 23.00 10.04 -28.22
N SER A 5 23.90 9.39 -27.50
CA SER A 5 23.66 8.08 -26.91
C SER A 5 22.88 8.23 -25.60
N ARG A 6 21.60 7.83 -25.61
CA ARG A 6 20.85 7.56 -24.37
C ARG A 6 21.21 6.16 -23.88
N LEU A 7 21.93 6.09 -22.76
CA LEU A 7 22.05 4.85 -21.97
C LEU A 7 20.72 4.62 -21.26
N MET A 8 20.01 3.58 -21.67
CA MET A 8 18.83 3.08 -20.97
C MET A 8 19.32 1.95 -20.06
N LEU A 9 19.27 2.16 -18.74
CA LEU A 9 19.54 1.09 -17.77
C LEU A 9 18.43 0.07 -17.90
N GLN A 10 18.73 -1.04 -18.57
CA GLN A 10 17.86 -2.21 -18.60
C GLN A 10 18.00 -2.91 -17.25
N ILE A 11 17.21 -2.45 -16.27
CA ILE A 11 17.10 -3.11 -14.97
C ILE A 11 16.17 -4.31 -15.17
N GLU A 12 16.75 -5.51 -15.17
CA GLU A 12 15.97 -6.75 -15.09
C GLU A 12 15.38 -6.86 -13.69
N VAL A 13 14.13 -6.42 -13.56
CA VAL A 13 13.32 -6.73 -12.37
C VAL A 13 12.70 -8.09 -12.64
N ASP A 14 13.03 -9.08 -11.81
CA ASP A 14 12.34 -10.36 -11.77
C ASP A 14 10.86 -10.11 -11.44
N PRO A 15 9.92 -10.31 -12.40
CA PRO A 15 8.51 -10.00 -12.19
C PRO A 15 7.86 -10.88 -11.12
N ASP A 16 8.37 -12.09 -10.91
CA ASP A 16 7.85 -13.01 -9.89
C ASP A 16 8.34 -12.60 -8.50
N ALA A 17 9.62 -12.25 -8.37
CA ALA A 17 10.16 -11.70 -7.13
C ALA A 17 9.45 -10.39 -6.72
N GLU A 18 9.20 -9.49 -7.69
CA GLU A 18 8.49 -8.23 -7.43
C GLU A 18 7.02 -8.47 -7.06
N ARG A 19 6.35 -9.43 -7.72
CA ARG A 19 4.98 -9.83 -7.37
C ARG A 19 4.90 -10.35 -5.94
N GLU A 20 5.85 -11.19 -5.52
CA GLU A 20 5.89 -11.70 -4.15
C GLU A 20 6.19 -10.59 -3.12
N ARG A 21 7.06 -9.63 -3.44
CA ARG A 21 7.30 -8.45 -2.60
C ARG A 21 6.02 -7.63 -2.41
N LEU A 22 5.30 -7.36 -3.50
CA LEU A 22 4.07 -6.57 -3.47
C LEU A 22 2.94 -7.30 -2.74
N LYS A 23 2.79 -8.62 -2.89
CA LYS A 23 1.81 -9.42 -2.14
C LYS A 23 2.06 -9.36 -0.64
N LYS A 24 3.33 -9.45 -0.20
CA LYS A 24 3.69 -9.33 1.22
C LYS A 24 3.34 -7.95 1.77
N GLU A 25 3.58 -6.90 0.98
CA GLU A 25 3.23 -5.54 1.37
C GLU A 25 1.70 -5.33 1.42
N ALA A 26 0.95 -5.88 0.46
CA ALA A 26 -0.50 -5.86 0.47
C ALA A 26 -1.06 -6.54 1.73
N ALA A 27 -0.58 -7.74 2.06
CA ALA A 27 -1.00 -8.46 3.26
C ALA A 27 -0.68 -7.68 4.56
N ARG A 28 0.47 -7.01 4.62
CA ARG A 28 0.82 -6.14 5.75
C ARG A 28 -0.18 -4.98 5.88
N LEU A 29 -0.49 -4.29 4.78
CA LEU A 29 -1.44 -3.17 4.75
C LEU A 29 -2.86 -3.61 5.13
N GLU A 30 -3.31 -4.77 4.64
CA GLU A 30 -4.61 -5.35 5.02
C GLU A 30 -4.70 -5.63 6.53
N GLY A 31 -3.60 -6.09 7.13
CA GLY A 31 -3.48 -6.24 8.58
C GLY A 31 -3.65 -4.92 9.32
N GLU A 32 -2.99 -3.84 8.87
CA GLU A 32 -3.14 -2.50 9.46
C GLU A 32 -4.57 -1.96 9.31
N ILE A 33 -5.16 -2.11 8.13
CA ILE A 33 -6.54 -1.69 7.84
C ILE A 33 -7.52 -2.41 8.76
N THR A 34 -7.35 -3.73 8.92
CA THR A 34 -8.21 -4.53 9.79
C THR A 34 -8.14 -4.03 11.24
N ARG A 35 -6.93 -3.77 11.75
CA ARG A 35 -6.75 -3.23 13.11
C ARG A 35 -7.39 -1.86 13.28
N ALA A 36 -7.17 -0.95 12.34
CA ALA A 36 -7.76 0.40 12.38
C ALA A 36 -9.29 0.35 12.30
N ARG A 37 -9.87 -0.52 11.46
CA ARG A 37 -11.32 -0.72 11.36
C ARG A 37 -11.90 -1.31 12.65
N VAL A 38 -11.22 -2.25 13.30
CA VAL A 38 -11.65 -2.79 14.60
C VAL A 38 -11.65 -1.69 15.67
N ASN A 39 -10.60 -0.86 15.73
CA ASN A 39 -10.54 0.27 16.66
C ASN A 39 -11.68 1.26 16.42
N LEU A 40 -11.87 1.69 15.16
CA LEU A 40 -12.88 2.67 14.78
C LEU A 40 -14.32 2.15 14.81
N GLY A 41 -14.52 0.84 14.71
CA GLY A 41 -15.81 0.18 14.85
C GLY A 41 -16.22 -0.04 16.32
N ASN A 42 -15.28 0.06 17.25
CA ASN A 42 -15.56 -0.04 18.68
C ASN A 42 -16.09 1.31 19.22
N ALA A 43 -17.39 1.37 19.49
CA ALA A 43 -18.06 2.57 20.02
C ALA A 43 -17.39 3.12 21.30
N SER A 44 -16.94 2.23 22.20
CA SER A 44 -16.25 2.62 23.43
C SER A 44 -14.92 3.34 23.14
N PHE A 45 -14.20 2.93 22.09
CA PHE A 45 -12.99 3.64 21.67
C PHE A 45 -13.33 5.02 21.09
N VAL A 46 -14.32 5.10 20.21
CA VAL A 46 -14.72 6.36 19.55
C VAL A 46 -15.25 7.38 20.55
N GLU A 47 -16.01 6.95 21.56
CA GLU A 47 -16.61 7.83 22.56
C GLU A 47 -15.62 8.27 23.64
N ARG A 48 -14.65 7.42 23.99
CA ARG A 48 -13.73 7.67 25.12
C ARG A 48 -12.37 8.19 24.70
N ALA A 49 -11.93 7.94 23.47
CA ALA A 49 -10.65 8.43 22.98
C ALA A 49 -10.75 9.93 22.65
N PRO A 50 -9.65 10.69 22.81
CA PRO A 50 -9.61 12.08 22.37
C PRO A 50 -9.95 12.21 20.89
N ALA A 51 -10.73 13.22 20.50
CA ALA A 51 -11.14 13.45 19.12
C ALA A 51 -9.95 13.48 18.14
N LYS A 52 -8.80 14.02 18.56
CA LYS A 52 -7.56 14.02 17.78
C LYS A 52 -7.04 12.61 17.46
N VAL A 53 -7.15 11.67 18.42
CA VAL A 53 -6.72 10.28 18.23
C VAL A 53 -7.65 9.57 17.26
N VAL A 54 -8.96 9.74 17.41
CA VAL A 54 -9.95 9.16 16.49
C VAL A 54 -9.76 9.71 15.07
N ALA A 55 -9.54 11.03 14.92
CA ALA A 55 -9.28 11.65 13.64
C ALA A 55 -7.98 11.11 12.99
N GLN A 56 -6.91 11.00 13.77
CA GLN A 56 -5.64 10.43 13.29
C GLN A 56 -5.79 8.97 12.86
N GLU A 57 -6.56 8.17 13.58
CA GLU A 57 -6.80 6.77 13.21
C GLU A 57 -7.62 6.66 11.91
N ARG A 58 -8.59 7.55 11.70
CA ARG A 58 -9.35 7.64 10.44
C ARG A 58 -8.46 8.06 9.27
N GLU A 59 -7.58 9.03 9.48
CA GLU A 59 -6.62 9.47 8.46
C GLU A 59 -5.63 8.34 8.10
N ARG A 60 -5.13 7.62 9.11
CA ARG A 60 -4.26 6.45 8.91
C ARG A 60 -4.97 5.35 8.12
N LEU A 61 -6.23 5.04 8.47
CA LEU A 61 -7.04 4.07 7.74
C LEU A 61 -7.15 4.47 6.26
N ALA A 62 -7.53 5.71 5.97
CA ALA A 62 -7.64 6.21 4.60
C ALA A 62 -6.29 6.14 3.85
N GLY A 63 -5.18 6.46 4.52
CA GLY A 63 -3.83 6.36 3.95
C GLY A 63 -3.42 4.92 3.61
N PHE A 64 -3.74 3.96 4.47
CA PHE A 64 -3.47 2.54 4.20
C PHE A 64 -4.34 2.01 3.06
N GLU A 65 -5.63 2.35 3.04
CA GLU A 65 -6.55 1.95 1.96
C GLU A 65 -6.09 2.51 0.60
N ALA A 66 -5.69 3.78 0.54
CA ALA A 66 -5.17 4.39 -0.67
C ALA A 66 -3.85 3.76 -1.13
N THR A 67 -2.99 3.35 -0.19
CA THR A 67 -1.72 2.69 -0.52
C THR A 67 -1.96 1.26 -1.01
N LEU A 68 -2.84 0.51 -0.35
CA LEU A 68 -3.22 -0.84 -0.76
C LEU A 68 -3.82 -0.84 -2.18
N ALA A 69 -4.68 0.12 -2.49
CA ALA A 69 -5.24 0.27 -3.84
C ALA A 69 -4.15 0.45 -4.91
N LYS A 70 -3.10 1.22 -4.62
CA LYS A 70 -1.95 1.38 -5.54
C LYS A 70 -1.14 0.10 -5.70
N VAL A 71 -0.88 -0.62 -4.60
CA VAL A 71 -0.16 -1.89 -4.60
C VAL A 71 -0.92 -2.94 -5.43
N ASN A 72 -2.24 -3.05 -5.22
CA ASN A 72 -3.09 -3.98 -5.96
C ASN A 72 -3.13 -3.62 -7.46
N ALA A 73 -3.26 -2.32 -7.79
CA ALA A 73 -3.17 -1.89 -9.19
C ALA A 73 -1.82 -2.22 -9.84
N GLN A 74 -0.72 -2.21 -9.07
CA GLN A 74 0.59 -2.63 -9.57
C GLN A 74 0.67 -4.15 -9.76
N LEU A 75 0.11 -4.93 -8.83
CA LEU A 75 -0.01 -6.39 -8.97
C LEU A 75 -0.80 -6.78 -10.21
N ASP A 76 -1.93 -6.12 -10.47
CA ASP A 76 -2.77 -6.37 -11.65
C ASP A 76 -2.01 -6.08 -12.95
N ARG A 77 -1.24 -4.98 -12.99
CA ARG A 77 -0.39 -4.64 -14.14
C ARG A 77 0.72 -5.66 -14.39
N LEU A 78 1.28 -6.24 -13.33
CA LEU A 78 2.29 -7.29 -13.45
C LEU A 78 1.67 -8.61 -13.90
N ALA A 79 0.47 -8.94 -13.39
CA ALA A 79 -0.27 -10.13 -13.82
C ALA A 79 -0.66 -10.07 -15.30
N ALA A 80 -1.07 -8.90 -15.80
CA ALA A 80 -1.43 -8.68 -17.21
C ALA A 80 -0.24 -8.65 -18.19
N ARG A 81 1.00 -8.65 -17.68
CA ARG A 81 2.24 -8.67 -18.50
C ARG A 81 2.86 -10.05 -18.66
N THR A 82 2.34 -11.04 -17.93
CA THR A 82 2.67 -12.47 -18.05
C THR A 82 1.68 -13.15 -18.98
#